data_AF-A0A641RWE2-F1
#
_entry.id   AF-A0A641RWE2-F1
#
_cell.length_a   1.000
_cell.length_b   1.000
_cell.length_c   1.000
_cell.angle_alpha   90.00
_cell.angle_beta   90.00
_cell.angle_gamma   90.00
#
_symmetry.space_group_name_H-M   'P 1'
#
loop_
_entity.id
_entity.type
_entity.pdbx_description
1 polymer ?
#
loop_
_entity_poly.entity_id
_entity_poly.type
_entity_poly.pdbx_seq_one_letter_code
_entity_poly.pdbx_strand_id
1 'polypeptide(L)' 'QKIIRQSNVTERSLVTTCRLLNSSRSDDNPNGFTIEGFTIIENKDLQTIKR' A
#
# COMPACT_ATOMS: atom_id res chain seq x y z
N GLN A 1 16.11 -2.65 -27.41
CA GLN A 1 15.65 -2.82 -26.02
C GLN A 1 15.45 -1.43 -25.40
N LYS A 2 14.30 -1.13 -24.81
CA LYS A 2 13.99 0.18 -24.21
C LYS A 2 13.80 -0.02 -22.71
N ILE A 3 14.66 0.59 -21.89
CA ILE A 3 14.55 0.58 -20.43
C ILE A 3 13.90 1.89 -20.01
N ILE A 4 12.68 1.85 -19.47
CA ILE A 4 11.99 3.02 -18.92
C ILE A 4 12.27 3.04 -17.42
N ARG A 5 12.82 4.15 -16.90
CA ARG A 5 13.01 4.37 -15.46
C ARG A 5 12.11 5.52 -15.00
N GLN A 6 11.52 5.37 -13.82
CA GLN A 6 10.77 6.46 -13.17
C GLN A 6 11.75 7.60 -12.86
N SER A 7 11.40 8.80 -13.31
CA SER A 7 12.19 10.02 -13.11
C SER A 7 11.86 10.74 -11.80
N ASN A 8 10.74 10.40 -11.15
CA ASN A 8 10.28 11.04 -9.93
C ASN A 8 9.75 10.00 -8.94
N VAL A 9 9.91 10.28 -7.65
CA VAL A 9 9.30 9.54 -6.52
C VAL A 9 8.35 10.50 -5.81
N THR A 10 7.07 10.12 -5.66
CA THR A 10 6.10 10.90 -4.87
C THR A 10 5.83 10.16 -3.57
N GLU A 11 6.07 10.83 -2.45
CA GLU A 11 5.71 10.35 -1.12
C GLU A 11 4.30 10.84 -0.77
N ARG A 12 3.48 9.93 -0.23
CA ARG A 12 2.08 10.21 0.12
C ARG A 12 1.77 9.72 1.52
N SER A 13 1.02 10.51 2.28
CA SER A 13 0.34 10.06 3.49
C SER A 13 -0.96 9.38 3.09
N LEU A 14 -1.10 8.11 3.46
CA LEU A 14 -2.30 7.32 3.18
C LEU A 14 -2.92 6.87 4.50
N VAL A 15 -4.09 7.40 4.84
CA VAL A 15 -4.89 6.95 5.99
C VAL A 15 -5.98 6.04 5.47
N THR A 16 -6.06 4.82 5.97
CA THR A 16 -7.05 3.84 5.54
C THR A 16 -7.79 3.24 6.73
N THR A 17 -8.97 2.70 6.46
CA THR A 17 -9.74 1.89 7.41
C THR A 17 -10.08 0.56 6.77
N CYS A 18 -10.15 -0.49 7.59
CA CYS A 18 -10.53 -1.82 7.18
C CYS A 18 -10.96 -2.65 8.39
N ARG A 19 -11.51 -3.83 8.12
CA ARG A 19 -11.66 -4.90 9.12
C ARG A 19 -10.63 -5.98 8.88
N LEU A 20 -10.05 -6.47 9.97
CA LEU A 20 -9.18 -7.63 9.96
C LEU A 20 -9.99 -8.84 10.42
N LEU A 21 -10.04 -9.87 9.59
CA LEU A 21 -10.61 -11.17 9.92
C LEU A 21 -9.48 -12.15 10.13
N ASN A 22 -9.44 -12.85 11.27
CA ASN A 22 -8.43 -13.86 11.49
C ASN A 22 -8.57 -14.99 10.45
N SER A 23 -7.43 -15.42 9.91
CA SER A 23 -7.31 -16.56 9.01
C SER A 23 -6.20 -17.48 9.50
N SER A 24 -6.14 -18.71 8.98
CA SER A 24 -4.97 -19.57 9.20
C SER A 24 -3.71 -18.88 8.67
N ARG A 25 -2.61 -19.00 9.42
CA ARG A 25 -1.29 -18.61 8.93
C ARG A 25 -0.81 -19.65 7.92
N SER A 26 -0.26 -19.19 6.82
CA SER A 26 0.33 -20.01 5.76
C SER A 26 1.54 -19.30 5.17
N ASP A 27 2.26 -19.98 4.27
CA ASP A 27 3.38 -19.37 3.54
C ASP A 27 2.92 -18.13 2.75
N ASP A 28 1.71 -18.17 2.18
CA ASP A 28 1.10 -17.06 1.43
C ASP A 28 0.46 -15.99 2.32
N ASN A 29 0.08 -16.33 3.55
CA ASN A 29 -0.45 -15.39 4.54
C ASN A 29 0.19 -15.61 5.93
N PRO A 30 1.46 -15.22 6.11
CA PRO A 30 2.18 -15.45 7.36
C PRO A 30 1.58 -14.66 8.53
N ASN A 31 0.87 -13.56 8.22
CA ASN A 31 0.24 -12.69 9.20
C ASN A 31 -1.06 -13.29 9.77
N GLY A 32 -1.72 -14.19 9.05
CA GLY A 32 -2.91 -14.90 9.54
C GLY A 32 -4.14 -14.03 9.70
N PHE A 33 -4.31 -13.04 8.83
CA PHE A 33 -5.56 -12.30 8.73
C PHE A 33 -5.87 -11.92 7.28
N THR A 34 -7.14 -11.76 6.98
CA THR A 34 -7.67 -11.21 5.74
C THR A 34 -8.15 -9.79 6.00
N ILE A 35 -7.84 -8.88 5.08
CA ILE A 35 -8.32 -7.50 5.11
C ILE A 35 -9.62 -7.43 4.32
N GLU A 36 -10.69 -6.97 4.95
CA GLU A 36 -11.97 -6.68 4.30
C GLU A 36 -12.33 -5.20 4.40
N GLY A 37 -13.06 -4.70 3.39
CA GLY A 37 -13.55 -3.33 3.38
C GLY A 37 -12.45 -2.26 3.37
N PHE A 38 -11.31 -2.55 2.74
CA PHE A 38 -10.18 -1.63 2.65
C PHE A 38 -10.59 -0.33 1.95
N THR A 39 -10.67 0.75 2.73
CA THR A 39 -11.15 2.06 2.28
C THR A 39 -10.12 3.12 2.59
N ILE A 40 -9.85 4.00 1.62
CA ILE A 40 -8.95 5.13 1.79
C ILE A 40 -9.74 6.30 2.37
N ILE A 41 -9.34 6.77 3.54
CA ILE A 41 -9.91 7.94 4.21
C ILE A 41 -9.18 9.21 3.78
N GLU A 42 -7.84 9.15 3.70
CA GLU A 42 -7.01 10.27 3.28
C GLU A 42 -5.90 9.79 2.35
N ASN A 43 -5.65 10.54 1.29
CA ASN A 43 -4.54 10.33 0.37
C ASN A 43 -3.92 11.68 0.02
N LYS A 44 -2.87 12.05 0.74
CA LYS A 44 -2.24 13.37 0.65
C LYS A 44 -0.81 13.27 0.17
N ASP A 45 -0.49 14.02 -0.87
CA ASP A 45 0.88 14.10 -1.38
C ASP A 45 1.71 14.94 -0.40
N LEU A 46 2.83 14.38 0.05
CA LEU A 46 3.75 15.05 0.97
C LEU A 46 4.86 15.76 0.19
N GLN A 47 5.48 15.07 -0.77
CA GLN A 47 6.52 15.63 -1.61
C GLN A 47 6.76 14.79 -2.86
N THR A 48 7.30 15.42 -3.90
CA THR A 48 7.80 14.74 -5.10
C THR A 48 9.27 15.08 -5.30
N ILE A 49 10.11 14.05 -5.30
CA ILE A 49 11.56 14.15 -5.48
C ILE A 49 11.88 13.67 -6.90
N LYS A 50 12.62 14.48 -7.68
CA LYS A 50 13.19 14.01 -8.94
C LYS A 50 14.38 13.10 -8.64
N ARG A 51 14.42 11.94 -9.27
CA ARG A 51 15.48 10.94 -9.12
C ARG A 51 16.69 11.27 -9.99
#